data_AF-A0A536ZVI4-F1
#
_entry.id   AF-A0A536ZVI4-F1
#
_cell.length_a   1.000
_cell.length_b   1.000
_cell.length_c   1.000
_cell.angle_alpha   90.00
_cell.angle_beta   90.00
_cell.angle_gamma   90.00
#
_symmetry.space_group_name_H-M   'P 1'
#
loop_
_entity.id
_entity.type
_entity.pdbx_description
1 polymer ?
#
loop_
_entity_poly.entity_id
_entity_poly.type
_entity_poly.pdbx_seq_one_letter_code
_entity_poly.pdbx_strand_id
1 'polypeptide(L)'
;MGQKIHPTGFRLSVNRNWASKWYANSKHFPTILNEDIKVRDYLKKKLSHASVGKITIERPAKNARITIHSARPGVVIGKKGEDIETLRSNLRKMMGTEVGLNI
;
A
#
# COMPACT_ATOMS: atom_id res chain seq x y z
N MET A 1 8.19 2.81 -35.68
CA MET A 1 8.07 2.17 -34.35
C MET A 1 6.85 2.72 -33.65
N GLY A 2 5.85 1.89 -33.34
CA GLY A 2 4.60 2.34 -32.72
C GLY A 2 4.68 2.42 -31.20
N GLN A 3 4.05 3.43 -30.61
CA GLN A 3 3.91 3.54 -29.16
C GLN A 3 2.94 2.47 -28.66
N LYS A 4 3.36 1.66 -27.68
CA LYS A 4 2.53 0.61 -27.08
C LYS A 4 1.88 1.11 -25.79
N ILE A 5 0.60 0.80 -25.61
CA ILE A 5 -0.15 1.16 -24.40
C ILE A 5 0.33 0.35 -23.18
N HIS A 6 0.23 0.95 -21.99
CA HIS A 6 0.55 0.25 -20.75
C HIS A 6 -0.44 -0.89 -20.47
N PRO A 7 0.02 -2.15 -20.45
CA PRO A 7 -0.87 -3.33 -20.44
C PRO A 7 -1.66 -3.48 -19.14
N THR A 8 -1.12 -2.99 -18.01
CA THR A 8 -1.83 -3.03 -16.72
C THR A 8 -2.97 -2.03 -16.70
N GLY A 9 -2.74 -0.82 -17.25
CA GLY A 9 -3.75 0.25 -17.27
C GLY A 9 -4.92 -0.12 -18.17
N PHE A 10 -4.62 -0.64 -19.35
CA PHE A 10 -5.63 -1.11 -20.31
C PHE A 10 -6.56 -2.19 -19.73
N ARG A 11 -6.06 -3.02 -18.79
CA ARG A 11 -6.81 -4.15 -18.21
C ARG A 11 -7.47 -3.83 -16.86
N LEU A 12 -7.39 -2.60 -16.36
CA LEU A 12 -7.95 -2.21 -15.04
C LEU A 12 -9.46 -2.41 -14.91
N SER A 13 -10.20 -2.26 -16.01
CA SER A 13 -11.67 -2.41 -16.00
C SER A 13 -12.11 -3.88 -16.11
N VAL A 14 -11.26 -4.74 -16.69
CA VAL A 14 -11.69 -6.07 -17.15
C VAL A 14 -11.14 -7.20 -16.29
N ASN A 15 -9.82 -7.25 -16.08
CA ASN A 15 -9.16 -8.42 -15.47
C ASN A 15 -8.13 -8.04 -14.39
N ARG A 16 -7.73 -6.76 -14.29
CA ARG A 16 -6.79 -6.29 -13.26
C ARG A 16 -7.50 -5.41 -12.26
N ASN A 17 -7.41 -5.75 -10.98
CA ASN A 17 -7.95 -4.91 -9.91
C ASN A 17 -7.03 -3.74 -9.55
N TRP A 18 -7.65 -2.65 -9.09
CA TRP A 18 -6.95 -1.49 -8.53
C TRP A 18 -6.06 -1.87 -7.34
N ALA A 19 -4.90 -1.22 -7.26
CA ALA A 19 -3.98 -1.36 -6.14
C ALA A 19 -4.35 -0.48 -4.95
N SER A 20 -5.11 0.59 -5.16
CA SER A 20 -5.73 1.38 -4.09
C SER A 20 -7.24 1.34 -4.33
N LYS A 21 -8.00 0.82 -3.37
CA LYS A 21 -9.46 0.69 -3.44
C LYS A 21 -10.08 1.48 -2.30
N TRP A 22 -10.43 2.72 -2.57
CA TRP A 22 -11.10 3.59 -1.62
C TRP A 22 -11.84 4.69 -2.38
N TYR A 23 -12.77 5.35 -1.70
CA TYR A 23 -13.54 6.46 -2.23
C TYR A 23 -13.32 7.69 -1.34
N ALA A 24 -13.19 8.86 -1.95
CA ALA A 24 -13.12 10.13 -1.25
C ALA A 24 -13.81 11.22 -2.08
N ASN A 25 -14.34 12.24 -1.39
CA ASN A 25 -14.86 13.43 -2.06
C ASN A 25 -13.70 14.22 -2.71
N SER A 26 -13.98 14.95 -3.79
CA SER A 26 -13.03 15.75 -4.56
C SER A 26 -12.16 16.68 -3.70
N LYS A 27 -12.70 17.21 -2.60
CA LYS A 27 -11.94 18.06 -1.66
C LYS A 27 -10.82 17.31 -0.92
N HIS A 28 -11.04 16.04 -0.57
CA HIS A 28 -10.10 15.24 0.23
C HIS A 28 -9.25 14.29 -0.62
N PHE A 29 -9.66 14.02 -1.87
CA PHE A 29 -8.96 13.12 -2.77
C PHE A 29 -7.46 13.46 -2.97
N PRO A 30 -7.05 14.72 -3.23
CA PRO A 30 -5.65 15.04 -3.48
C PRO A 30 -4.75 14.76 -2.26
N THR A 31 -5.23 15.10 -1.07
CA THR A 31 -4.50 14.91 0.18
C THR A 31 -4.31 13.42 0.47
N ILE A 32 -5.38 12.64 0.36
CA ILE A 32 -5.36 11.19 0.59
C ILE A 32 -4.47 10.47 -0.43
N LEU A 33 -4.50 10.90 -1.70
CA LEU A 33 -3.63 10.35 -2.73
C LEU A 33 -2.14 10.62 -2.45
N ASN A 34 -1.81 11.84 -2.00
CA ASN A 34 -0.43 12.19 -1.66
C ASN A 34 0.10 11.36 -0.48
N GLU A 35 -0.72 11.15 0.55
CA GLU A 35 -0.41 10.23 1.65
C GLU A 35 -0.16 8.80 1.15
N ASP A 36 -1.03 8.26 0.28
CA ASP A 36 -0.89 6.92 -0.30
C ASP A 36 0.45 6.78 -1.06
N ILE A 37 0.85 7.79 -1.83
CA ILE A 37 2.12 7.79 -2.58
C ILE A 37 3.32 7.77 -1.61
N LYS A 38 3.31 8.61 -0.57
CA LYS A 38 4.38 8.66 0.44
C LYS A 38 4.50 7.33 1.19
N VAL A 39 3.37 6.75 1.59
CA VAL A 39 3.33 5.44 2.25
C VAL A 39 3.89 4.35 1.35
N ARG A 40 3.52 4.33 0.06
CA ARG A 40 4.06 3.37 -0.90
C ARG A 40 5.58 3.50 -1.06
N ASP A 41 6.11 4.72 -1.16
CA ASP A 41 7.55 4.95 -1.28
C ASP A 41 8.30 4.51 -0.02
N TYR A 42 7.77 4.85 1.16
CA TYR A 42 8.31 4.41 2.44
C TYR A 42 8.35 2.88 2.56
N LEU A 43 7.24 2.20 2.25
CA LEU A 43 7.15 0.74 2.28
C LEU A 43 8.11 0.09 1.30
N LYS A 44 8.27 0.63 0.09
CA LYS A 44 9.22 0.12 -0.90
C LYS A 44 10.66 0.20 -0.43
N LYS A 45 11.05 1.32 0.20
CA LYS A 45 12.40 1.52 0.74
C LYS A 45 12.69 0.60 1.92
N LYS A 46 11.76 0.52 2.88
CA LYS A 46 11.94 -0.27 4.10
C LYS A 46 11.89 -1.77 3.85
N LEU A 47 11.04 -2.24 2.93
CA LEU A 47 10.81 -3.65 2.63
C LEU A 47 11.58 -4.14 1.39
N SER A 48 12.64 -3.44 1.00
CA SER A 48 13.50 -3.82 -0.14
C SER A 48 14.05 -5.24 -0.01
N HIS A 49 14.41 -5.64 1.22
CA HIS A 49 14.91 -6.99 1.52
C HIS A 49 13.82 -8.08 1.54
N ALA A 50 12.55 -7.70 1.66
CA ALA A 50 11.44 -8.64 1.80
C ALA A 50 10.84 -9.11 0.47
N SER A 51 11.28 -8.59 -0.67
CA SER A 51 10.75 -8.95 -2.00
C SER A 51 9.23 -8.77 -2.10
N VAL A 52 8.77 -7.54 -1.88
CA VAL A 52 7.35 -7.16 -1.98
C VAL A 52 6.90 -7.11 -3.44
N GLY A 53 5.89 -7.91 -3.79
CA GLY A 53 5.34 -7.97 -5.14
C GLY A 53 4.18 -7.01 -5.39
N LYS A 54 3.27 -6.85 -4.41
CA LYS A 54 2.08 -6.00 -4.55
C LYS A 54 1.70 -5.39 -3.20
N ILE A 55 1.35 -4.10 -3.21
CA ILE A 55 0.80 -3.41 -2.04
C ILE A 55 -0.61 -2.94 -2.40
N THR A 56 -1.60 -3.48 -1.69
CA THR A 56 -3.00 -3.12 -1.82
C THR A 56 -3.39 -2.22 -0.65
N ILE A 57 -3.96 -1.04 -0.93
CA ILE A 57 -4.41 -0.09 0.08
C ILE A 57 -5.93 0.03 -0.01
N GLU A 58 -6.60 -0.23 1.11
CA GLU A 58 -8.05 -0.09 1.26
C GLU A 58 -8.30 0.88 2.41
N ARG A 59 -9.33 1.73 2.31
CA ARG A 59 -9.66 2.68 3.39
C ARG A 59 -11.13 2.58 3.82
N PRO A 60 -11.49 1.61 4.67
CA PRO A 60 -12.83 1.55 5.25
C PRO A 60 -13.00 2.61 6.35
N ALA A 61 -13.94 3.55 6.18
CA ALA A 61 -14.43 4.48 7.20
C ALA A 61 -13.35 5.10 8.12
N LYS A 62 -12.42 5.88 7.53
CA LYS A 62 -11.26 6.55 8.19
C LYS A 62 -10.13 5.64 8.67
N ASN A 63 -10.26 4.32 8.60
CA ASN A 63 -9.15 3.41 8.85
C ASN A 63 -8.44 3.06 7.54
N ALA A 64 -7.14 2.80 7.60
CA ALA A 64 -6.34 2.36 6.46
C ALA A 64 -5.97 0.89 6.64
N ARG A 65 -6.34 0.06 5.68
CA ARG A 65 -5.99 -1.35 5.61
C ARG A 65 -4.97 -1.54 4.50
N ILE A 66 -3.75 -1.89 4.89
CA ILE A 66 -2.64 -2.09 3.96
C ILE A 66 -2.34 -3.57 3.92
N THR A 67 -2.50 -4.17 2.74
CA THR A 67 -2.18 -5.57 2.48
C THR A 67 -0.91 -5.67 1.64
N ILE A 68 0.10 -6.32 2.18
CA ILE A 68 1.44 -6.43 1.59
C ILE A 68 1.62 -7.87 1.11
N HIS A 69 1.58 -8.07 -0.20
CA HIS A 69 1.90 -9.36 -0.79
C HIS A 69 3.42 -9.47 -0.95
N SER A 70 4.01 -10.36 -0.17
CA SER A 70 5.45 -10.61 -0.13
C SER A 70 5.77 -12.08 -0.41
N ALA A 71 6.87 -12.33 -1.12
CA ALA A 71 7.40 -13.69 -1.29
C ALA A 71 8.06 -14.22 -0.01
N ARG A 72 8.50 -13.32 0.88
CA ARG A 72 9.16 -13.66 2.15
C ARG A 72 8.43 -12.99 3.32
N PRO A 73 7.28 -13.53 3.76
CA PRO A 73 6.49 -12.92 4.84
C PRO A 73 7.25 -12.88 6.17
N GLY A 74 8.09 -13.89 6.46
CA GLY A 74 8.85 -13.95 7.72
C GLY A 74 9.82 -12.77 7.92
N VAL A 75 10.38 -12.23 6.84
CA VAL A 75 11.26 -11.04 6.89
C VAL A 75 10.46 -9.77 7.18
N VAL A 76 9.20 -9.71 6.77
CA VAL A 76 8.31 -8.56 7.03
C VAL A 76 7.81 -8.56 8.48
N ILE A 77 7.55 -9.74 9.03
CA ILE A 77 7.08 -9.90 10.42
C ILE A 77 8.23 -9.67 11.41
N GLY A 78 9.45 -10.10 11.07
CA GLY A 78 10.63 -9.98 11.92
C GLY A 78 10.66 -11.03 13.05
N LYS A 79 11.63 -10.91 13.96
CA LYS A 79 11.73 -11.80 15.13
C LYS A 79 10.60 -11.47 16.10
N LYS A 80 9.71 -12.44 16.39
CA LYS A 80 8.55 -12.30 17.30
C LYS A 80 7.56 -11.17 16.97
N GLY A 81 7.54 -10.66 15.73
CA GLY A 81 6.61 -9.58 15.35
C GLY A 81 7.06 -8.17 15.71
N GLU A 82 8.33 -7.96 16.03
CA GLU A 82 8.85 -6.62 16.37
C GLU A 82 8.80 -5.66 15.17
N ASP A 83 9.21 -6.13 13.98
CA ASP A 83 9.27 -5.29 12.78
C ASP A 83 7.87 -4.84 12.32
N ILE A 84 6.85 -5.69 12.44
CA ILE A 84 5.49 -5.32 12.06
C ILE A 84 4.91 -4.23 13.00
N GLU A 85 5.23 -4.27 14.29
CA GLU A 85 4.75 -3.27 15.25
C GLU A 85 5.44 -1.92 15.03
N THR A 86 6.75 -1.92 14.78
CA THR A 86 7.47 -0.68 14.43
C THR A 86 6.95 -0.08 13.12
N LEU A 87 6.67 -0.92 12.12
CA LEU A 87 6.09 -0.49 10.84
C LEU A 87 4.70 0.12 11.05
N ARG A 88 3.86 -0.52 11.87
CA ARG A 88 2.52 -0.04 12.22
C ARG A 88 2.57 1.33 12.89
N SER A 89 3.47 1.51 13.86
CA SER A 89 3.65 2.77 14.57
C SER A 89 4.09 3.91 13.62
N ASN A 90 5.05 3.63 12.73
CA ASN A 90 5.52 4.61 11.75
C ASN A 90 4.45 5.00 10.72
N LEU A 91 3.67 4.02 10.24
CA LEU A 91 2.56 4.27 9.32
C LEU A 91 1.43 5.06 9.99
N ARG A 92 1.09 4.74 11.25
CA ARG A 92 0.14 5.53 12.05
C ARG A 92 0.58 6.99 12.18
N LYS A 93 1.87 7.24 12.46
CA LYS A 93 2.42 8.61 12.56
C LYS A 93 2.33 9.39 11.24
N MET A 94 2.56 8.74 10.10
CA MET A 94 2.49 9.39 8.79
C MET A 94 1.06 9.66 8.31
N MET A 95 0.13 8.75 8.61
CA MET A 95 -1.25 8.84 8.11
C MET A 95 -2.23 9.47 9.10
N GLY A 96 -1.83 9.68 10.36
CA GLY A 96 -2.69 10.24 11.42
C GLY A 96 -3.95 9.44 11.70
N THR A 97 -4.03 8.19 11.24
CA THR A 97 -5.21 7.33 11.27
C THR A 97 -4.81 5.92 11.70
N GLU A 98 -5.80 5.13 12.12
CA GLU A 98 -5.53 3.75 12.48
C GLU A 98 -5.20 2.91 11.25
N VAL A 99 -4.05 2.24 11.32
CA VAL A 99 -3.56 1.36 10.26
C VAL A 99 -3.68 -0.10 10.69
N GLY A 100 -4.37 -0.89 9.88
CA GLY A 100 -4.38 -2.35 9.90
C GLY A 100 -3.42 -2.89 8.84
N LEU A 101 -2.49 -3.75 9.25
CA LEU A 101 -1.51 -4.38 8.36
C LEU A 101 -1.86 -5.86 8.16
N ASN A 102 -1.88 -6.28 6.90
CA ASN A 102 -2.02 -7.68 6.50
C ASN A 102 -0.81 -8.07 5.64
N ILE A 103 -0.28 -9.26 5.87
CA ILE A 103 0.79 -9.90 5.07
C ILE A 103 0.23 -11.13 4.37
#